data_AF-A0A0P7WRE3-F1
#
_entry.id   AF-A0A0P7WRE3-F1
#
_cell.length_a   1.000
_cell.length_b   1.000
_cell.length_c   1.000
_cell.angle_alpha   90.00
_cell.angle_beta   90.00
_cell.angle_gamma   90.00
#
_symmetry.space_group_name_H-M   'P 1'
#
loop_
_entity.id
_entity.type
_entity.pdbx_description
1 polymer ?
#
loop_
_entity_poly.entity_id
_entity_poly.type
_entity_poly.pdbx_seq_one_letter_code
_entity_poly.pdbx_strand_id
1 'polypeptide(L)'
;MENGFSLIELVVVAGILAALATAGVPAFNRWHFKQQYLFDVRQIHRLLTHTQQQARDLATDQTAAITAIPLHSQVSQRDNFMPQGHVQFTANRGMAGFSAGTIRVHHNAFPNHEVKIIVSAVGRIRICETEPLFHGVSPC
;
A
#
# COMPACT_ATOMS: atom_id res chain seq x y z
N MET A 1 -3.65 51.54 24.84
CA MET A 1 -3.43 50.40 23.92
C MET A 1 -4.34 49.27 24.39
N GLU A 2 -5.60 49.24 23.97
CA GLU A 2 -6.48 48.09 24.28
C GLU A 2 -7.49 47.92 23.13
N ASN A 3 -7.04 47.40 22.00
CA ASN A 3 -7.95 46.84 20.99
C ASN A 3 -8.25 45.40 21.42
N GLY A 4 -9.19 45.25 22.35
CA GLY A 4 -9.72 43.94 22.72
C GLY A 4 -10.59 43.37 21.60
N PHE A 5 -10.44 42.08 21.31
CA PHE A 5 -11.35 41.37 20.40
C PHE A 5 -12.77 41.40 20.97
N SER A 6 -13.74 41.77 20.13
CA SER A 6 -15.14 41.75 20.55
C SER A 6 -15.62 40.31 20.68
N LEU A 7 -16.43 40.03 21.71
CA LEU A 7 -17.00 38.70 21.94
C LEU A 7 -17.75 38.18 20.70
N ILE A 8 -18.40 39.08 19.94
CA ILE A 8 -19.12 38.71 18.72
C ILE A 8 -18.18 38.24 17.61
N GLU A 9 -16.99 38.85 17.50
CA GLU A 9 -15.99 38.49 16.49
C GLU A 9 -15.46 37.07 16.73
N LEU A 10 -15.25 36.73 18.01
CA LEU A 10 -14.82 35.39 18.40
C LEU A 10 -15.89 34.34 18.08
N VAL A 11 -17.17 34.65 18.34
CA VAL A 11 -18.29 33.74 18.02
C VAL A 11 -18.43 33.55 16.51
N VAL A 12 -18.27 34.60 15.71
CA VAL A 12 -18.33 34.51 14.25
C VAL A 12 -17.18 33.68 13.70
N VAL A 13 -15.94 33.92 14.14
CA VAL A 13 -14.77 33.14 13.72
C VAL A 13 -14.92 31.67 14.12
N ALA A 14 -15.39 31.39 15.33
CA ALA A 14 -15.64 30.03 15.78
C ALA A 14 -16.72 29.33 14.92
N GLY A 15 -17.79 30.03 14.55
CA GLY A 15 -18.85 29.50 13.68
C GLY A 15 -18.33 29.15 12.29
N ILE A 16 -17.51 30.01 11.69
CA ILE A 16 -16.89 29.75 10.38
C ILE A 16 -15.93 28.56 10.45
N LEU A 17 -15.09 28.49 11.48
CA LEU A 17 -14.15 27.37 11.67
C LEU A 17 -14.88 26.04 11.85
N ALA A 18 -15.98 26.02 12.60
CA ALA A 18 -16.80 24.82 12.77
C ALA A 18 -17.40 24.36 11.43
N ALA A 19 -17.94 25.29 10.62
CA ALA A 19 -18.48 24.97 9.31
C ALA A 19 -17.42 24.45 8.32
N LEU A 20 -16.21 25.02 8.36
CA LEU A 20 -15.11 24.55 7.52
C LEU A 20 -14.58 23.18 7.97
N ALA A 21 -14.49 22.94 9.28
CA ALA A 21 -14.01 21.68 9.83
C ALA A 21 -14.94 20.51 9.46
N THR A 22 -16.26 20.70 9.52
CA THR A 22 -17.22 19.63 9.19
C THR A 22 -17.13 19.20 7.72
N ALA A 23 -16.86 20.13 6.80
CA ALA A 23 -16.65 19.82 5.39
C ALA A 23 -15.23 19.30 5.09
N GLY A 24 -14.20 19.82 5.77
CA GLY A 24 -12.80 19.55 5.45
C GLY A 24 -12.27 18.23 6.01
N VAL A 25 -12.66 17.84 7.22
CA VAL A 25 -12.18 16.63 7.89
C VAL A 25 -12.42 15.34 7.09
N PRO A 26 -13.61 15.05 6.52
CA PRO A 26 -13.81 13.80 5.77
C PRO A 26 -12.95 13.73 4.50
N ALA A 27 -12.78 14.86 3.79
CA ALA A 27 -11.92 14.93 2.63
C ALA A 27 -10.44 14.69 2.99
N PHE A 28 -9.98 15.31 4.09
CA PHE A 28 -8.63 15.13 4.60
C PHE A 28 -8.37 13.68 5.02
N ASN A 29 -9.28 13.06 5.77
CA ASN A 29 -9.16 11.67 6.20
C ASN A 29 -9.09 10.71 5.00
N ARG A 30 -9.93 10.91 3.98
CA ARG A 30 -9.91 10.10 2.76
C ARG A 30 -8.57 10.23 2.02
N TRP A 31 -8.04 11.44 1.93
CA TRP A 31 -6.72 11.67 1.34
C TRP A 31 -5.61 10.99 2.16
N HIS A 32 -5.64 11.12 3.48
CA HIS A 32 -4.66 10.50 4.38
C HIS A 32 -4.66 8.97 4.25
N PHE A 33 -5.83 8.32 4.29
CA PHE A 33 -5.95 6.87 4.10
C PHE A 33 -5.44 6.43 2.72
N LYS A 34 -5.72 7.21 1.67
CA LYS A 34 -5.19 6.93 0.33
C LYS A 34 -3.66 6.97 0.30
N GLN A 35 -3.03 7.94 0.96
CA GLN A 35 -1.57 8.01 1.03
C GLN A 35 -0.98 6.83 1.82
N GLN A 36 -1.59 6.49 2.96
CA GLN A 36 -1.14 5.37 3.78
C GLN A 36 -1.22 4.05 3.01
N TYR A 37 -2.35 3.80 2.34
CA TYR A 37 -2.54 2.60 1.54
C TYR A 37 -1.51 2.50 0.40
N LEU A 38 -1.25 3.61 -0.29
CA LEU A 38 -0.26 3.65 -1.37
C LEU A 38 1.17 3.40 -0.86
N PHE A 39 1.50 3.94 0.32
CA PHE A 39 2.79 3.71 0.97
C PHE A 39 2.99 2.22 1.29
N ASP A 40 1.98 1.58 1.88
CA ASP A 40 2.02 0.16 2.24
C ASP A 40 2.20 -0.74 1.00
N VAL A 41 1.44 -0.49 -0.07
CA VAL A 41 1.59 -1.19 -1.36
C VAL A 41 3.00 -1.02 -1.94
N ARG A 42 3.52 0.21 -1.93
CA ARG A 42 4.88 0.50 -2.43
C ARG A 42 5.96 -0.14 -1.57
N GLN A 43 5.76 -0.24 -0.26
CA GLN A 43 6.67 -0.93 0.62
C GLN A 43 6.74 -2.41 0.28
N ILE A 44 5.60 -3.08 0.10
CA ILE A 44 5.56 -4.48 -0.34
C ILE A 44 6.32 -4.66 -1.67
N HIS A 45 6.03 -3.81 -2.66
CA HIS A 45 6.68 -3.89 -3.96
C HIS A 45 8.20 -3.70 -3.88
N ARG A 46 8.66 -2.72 -3.08
CA ARG A 46 10.10 -2.48 -2.86
C ARG A 46 10.76 -3.68 -2.21
N LEU A 47 10.13 -4.27 -1.19
CA LEU A 47 10.66 -5.46 -0.52
C LEU A 47 10.78 -6.64 -1.49
N LEU A 48 9.74 -6.94 -2.27
CA LEU A 48 9.79 -8.02 -3.26
C LEU A 48 10.87 -7.78 -4.32
N THR A 49 10.97 -6.56 -4.83
CA THR A 49 11.97 -6.20 -5.85
C THR A 49 13.39 -6.29 -5.27
N HIS A 50 13.57 -5.85 -4.02
CA HIS A 50 14.85 -5.92 -3.33
C HIS A 50 15.27 -7.37 -3.08
N THR A 51 14.35 -8.21 -2.59
CA THR A 51 14.61 -9.65 -2.37
C THR A 51 14.87 -10.38 -3.68
N GLN A 52 14.17 -10.03 -4.76
CA GLN A 52 14.46 -10.56 -6.09
C GLN A 52 15.87 -10.18 -6.55
N GLN A 53 16.27 -8.92 -6.35
CA GLN A 53 17.60 -8.46 -6.73
C GLN A 53 18.68 -9.16 -5.90
N GLN A 54 18.49 -9.27 -4.58
CA GLN A 54 19.40 -10.00 -3.70
C GLN A 54 19.55 -11.46 -4.13
N ALA A 55 18.46 -12.13 -4.53
CA ALA A 55 18.53 -13.48 -5.07
C ALA A 55 19.32 -13.56 -6.39
N ARG A 56 19.30 -12.53 -7.23
CA ARG A 56 20.13 -12.48 -8.45
C ARG A 56 21.60 -12.31 -8.15
N ASP A 57 21.92 -11.54 -7.12
CA ASP A 57 23.30 -11.26 -6.72
C ASP A 57 23.95 -12.45 -5.99
N LEU A 58 23.14 -13.35 -5.42
CA LEU A 58 23.58 -14.62 -4.87
C LEU A 58 23.93 -15.60 -6.01
N ALA A 59 25.20 -15.98 -6.11
CA ALA A 59 25.71 -16.93 -7.10
C ALA A 59 25.36 -18.40 -6.79
N THR A 60 24.95 -18.68 -5.55
CA THR A 60 24.70 -20.02 -5.01
C THR A 60 23.19 -20.25 -4.85
N ASP A 61 22.74 -21.50 -4.85
CA ASP A 61 21.34 -22.02 -4.79
C ASP A 61 20.54 -21.64 -3.51
N GLN A 62 20.73 -20.40 -3.03
CA GLN A 62 20.02 -19.83 -1.91
C GLN A 62 18.72 -19.20 -2.40
N THR A 63 17.64 -19.59 -1.74
CA THR A 63 16.31 -19.00 -1.94
C THR A 63 16.11 -17.88 -0.92
N ALA A 64 15.76 -16.68 -1.39
CA ALA A 64 15.34 -15.60 -0.51
C ALA A 64 13.81 -15.62 -0.39
N ALA A 65 13.31 -15.80 0.84
CA ALA A 65 11.89 -15.94 1.14
C ALA A 65 11.34 -14.73 1.90
N ILE A 66 10.09 -14.32 1.61
CA ILE A 66 9.37 -13.28 2.37
C ILE A 66 8.09 -13.88 2.94
N THR A 67 7.98 -13.90 4.28
CA THR A 67 6.87 -14.57 4.99
C THR A 67 5.87 -13.59 5.61
N ALA A 68 6.28 -12.37 5.97
CA ALA A 68 5.40 -11.37 6.55
C ALA A 68 5.90 -9.95 6.27
N ILE A 69 5.00 -9.07 5.83
CA ILE A 69 5.29 -7.65 5.63
C ILE A 69 4.49 -6.89 6.69
N PRO A 70 5.15 -6.10 7.56
CA PRO A 70 4.44 -5.32 8.56
C PRO A 70 3.54 -4.31 7.84
N LEU A 71 2.25 -4.35 8.15
CA LEU A 71 1.21 -3.52 7.56
C LEU A 71 0.49 -2.74 8.65
N HIS A 72 -0.08 -1.60 8.28
CA HIS A 72 -0.94 -0.84 9.18
C HIS A 72 -2.22 -1.62 9.53
N SER A 73 -2.77 -1.37 10.72
CA SER A 73 -3.96 -2.07 11.24
C SER A 73 -5.22 -1.93 10.36
N GLN A 74 -5.24 -0.97 9.44
CA GLN A 74 -6.34 -0.74 8.50
C GLN A 74 -6.17 -1.45 7.16
N VAL A 75 -5.05 -2.14 6.97
CA VAL A 75 -4.71 -2.87 5.75
C VAL A 75 -4.70 -4.36 6.05
N SER A 76 -5.48 -5.12 5.29
CA SER A 76 -5.45 -6.57 5.30
C SER A 76 -4.70 -7.10 4.09
N GLN A 77 -3.89 -8.13 4.31
CA GLN A 77 -3.15 -8.83 3.26
C GLN A 77 -3.65 -10.27 3.15
N ARG A 78 -3.83 -10.73 1.92
CA ARG A 78 -4.00 -12.15 1.61
C ARG A 78 -3.04 -12.54 0.52
N ASP A 79 -2.14 -13.45 0.84
CA ASP A 79 -1.23 -14.08 -0.09
C ASP A 79 -1.81 -15.39 -0.62
N ASN A 80 -1.54 -15.65 -1.90
CA ASN A 80 -1.81 -16.93 -2.53
C ASN A 80 -0.56 -17.33 -3.33
N PHE A 81 0.44 -17.78 -2.59
CA PHE A 81 1.68 -18.35 -3.15
C PHE A 81 1.70 -19.85 -2.94
N MET A 82 1.94 -20.58 -4.01
CA MET A 82 2.23 -22.01 -3.91
C MET A 82 3.72 -22.24 -3.64
N PRO A 83 4.12 -23.36 -3.04
CA PRO A 83 3.29 -24.31 -2.27
C PRO A 83 3.10 -23.90 -0.78
N GLN A 84 3.83 -22.90 -0.27
CA GLN A 84 3.97 -22.67 1.18
C GLN A 84 3.62 -21.23 1.64
N GLY A 85 2.82 -20.48 0.88
CA GLY A 85 2.35 -19.15 1.31
C GLY A 85 3.43 -18.07 1.38
N HIS A 86 4.57 -18.28 0.72
CA HIS A 86 5.64 -17.28 0.65
C HIS A 86 6.26 -17.25 -0.74
N VAL A 87 6.79 -16.08 -1.10
CA VAL A 87 7.53 -15.90 -2.35
C VAL A 87 8.96 -16.37 -2.13
N GLN A 88 9.49 -17.17 -3.05
CA GLN A 88 10.90 -17.55 -3.10
C GLN A 88 11.50 -17.17 -4.45
N PHE A 89 12.62 -16.44 -4.43
CA PHE A 89 13.36 -16.18 -5.66
C PHE A 89 14.58 -17.10 -5.76
N THR A 90 14.75 -17.76 -6.90
CA THR A 90 15.90 -18.63 -7.19
C THR A 90 17.10 -17.81 -7.66
N ALA A 91 18.29 -18.28 -7.29
CA ALA A 91 19.58 -17.68 -7.66
C ALA A 91 19.78 -17.49 -9.17
N ASN A 92 20.72 -16.61 -9.55
CA ASN A 92 21.16 -16.29 -10.92
C ASN A 92 20.14 -15.63 -11.87
N ARG A 93 18.85 -16.00 -11.82
CA ARG A 93 17.82 -15.45 -12.71
C ARG A 93 16.74 -14.66 -11.98
N GLY A 94 16.66 -14.77 -10.64
CA GLY A 94 15.62 -14.12 -9.84
C GLY A 94 14.22 -14.58 -10.24
N MET A 95 14.09 -15.85 -10.66
CA MET A 95 12.81 -16.45 -11.02
C MET A 95 12.06 -16.84 -9.74
N ALA A 96 10.74 -16.73 -9.75
CA ALA A 96 9.93 -17.23 -8.64
C ALA A 96 9.70 -18.75 -8.74
N GLY A 97 9.85 -19.33 -9.94
CA GLY A 97 9.67 -20.76 -10.18
C GLY A 97 8.29 -21.23 -9.72
N PHE A 98 8.27 -22.17 -8.78
CA PHE A 98 7.05 -22.71 -8.17
C PHE A 98 6.39 -21.80 -7.14
N SER A 99 7.00 -20.65 -6.82
CA SER A 99 6.48 -19.64 -5.88
C SER A 99 5.76 -18.46 -6.55
N ALA A 100 5.33 -18.65 -7.80
CA ALA A 100 4.45 -17.69 -8.46
C ALA A 100 3.13 -17.55 -7.71
N GLY A 101 2.54 -16.36 -7.76
CA GLY A 101 1.28 -16.10 -7.07
C GLY A 101 0.93 -14.63 -6.99
N THR A 102 0.04 -14.32 -6.06
CA THR A 102 -0.49 -12.97 -5.88
C THR A 102 -0.58 -12.58 -4.42
N ILE A 103 -0.22 -11.34 -4.10
CA ILE A 103 -0.58 -10.69 -2.85
C ILE A 103 -1.74 -9.75 -3.12
N ARG A 104 -2.82 -9.93 -2.38
CA ARG A 104 -3.98 -9.05 -2.38
C ARG A 104 -3.89 -8.16 -1.16
N VAL A 105 -3.94 -6.87 -1.39
CA VAL A 105 -3.92 -5.84 -0.36
C VAL A 105 -5.27 -5.15 -0.40
N HIS A 106 -5.91 -5.01 0.77
CA HIS A 106 -7.22 -4.39 0.92
C HIS A 106 -7.19 -3.40 2.08
N HIS A 107 -7.84 -2.25 1.91
CA HIS A 107 -7.89 -1.21 2.93
C HIS A 107 -9.33 -1.00 3.40
N ASN A 108 -9.56 -0.97 4.72
CA ASN A 108 -10.91 -0.91 5.30
C ASN A 108 -11.72 0.32 4.86
N ALA A 109 -11.06 1.46 4.65
CA ALA A 109 -11.70 2.69 4.15
C ALA A 109 -12.14 2.63 2.66
N PHE A 110 -11.69 1.63 1.90
CA PHE A 110 -11.99 1.47 0.47
C PHE A 110 -12.47 0.03 0.19
N PRO A 111 -13.68 -0.36 0.62
CA PRO A 111 -14.13 -1.76 0.63
C PRO A 111 -14.19 -2.42 -0.76
N ASN A 112 -14.41 -1.63 -1.81
CA ASN A 112 -14.50 -2.13 -3.20
C ASN A 112 -13.16 -2.06 -3.95
N HIS A 113 -12.11 -1.56 -3.31
CA HIS A 113 -10.79 -1.40 -3.91
C HIS A 113 -9.83 -2.45 -3.39
N GLU A 114 -9.20 -3.19 -4.31
CA GLU A 114 -8.17 -4.18 -4.01
C GLU A 114 -6.96 -3.93 -4.92
N VAL A 115 -5.77 -3.94 -4.33
CA VAL A 115 -4.52 -3.97 -5.08
C VAL A 115 -3.97 -5.39 -5.12
N LYS A 116 -3.62 -5.84 -6.31
CA LYS A 116 -2.97 -7.13 -6.54
C LYS A 116 -1.52 -6.91 -6.96
N ILE A 117 -0.61 -7.54 -6.22
CA ILE A 117 0.80 -7.62 -6.57
C ILE A 117 1.04 -9.03 -7.10
N ILE A 118 1.30 -9.14 -8.39
CA ILE A 118 1.42 -10.41 -9.11
C ILE A 118 2.90 -10.71 -9.29
N VAL A 119 3.33 -11.88 -8.82
CA VAL A 119 4.67 -12.42 -9.07
C VAL A 119 4.54 -13.61 -10.02
N SER A 120 5.01 -13.44 -11.24
CA SER A 120 5.01 -14.52 -12.24
C SER A 120 6.13 -15.53 -11.98
N ALA A 121 6.02 -16.74 -12.53
CA ALA A 121 7.05 -17.79 -12.41
C ALA A 121 8.44 -17.35 -12.90
N VAL A 122 8.49 -16.47 -13.90
CA VAL A 122 9.75 -15.89 -14.42
C VAL A 122 10.30 -14.75 -13.56
N GLY A 123 9.67 -14.44 -12.42
CA GLY A 123 10.10 -13.39 -11.50
C GLY A 123 9.64 -11.98 -11.88
N ARG A 124 8.77 -11.79 -12.88
CA ARG A 124 8.20 -10.47 -13.15
C ARG A 124 7.21 -10.09 -12.05
N ILE A 125 7.46 -8.98 -11.38
CA ILE A 125 6.57 -8.38 -10.37
C ILE A 125 5.76 -7.27 -11.05
N ARG A 126 4.44 -7.26 -10.87
CA ARG A 126 3.55 -6.20 -11.37
C ARG A 126 2.52 -5.83 -10.31
N ILE A 127 2.07 -4.58 -10.34
CA ILE A 127 0.98 -4.08 -9.49
C ILE A 127 -0.21 -3.78 -10.40
N CYS A 128 -1.40 -4.22 -10.02
CA CYS A 128 -2.65 -3.81 -10.63
C CYS A 128 -3.73 -3.55 -9.58
N GLU A 129 -4.80 -2.84 -9.93
CA GLU A 129 -5.92 -2.52 -9.03
C GLU A 129 -7.29 -2.86 -9.63
N THR A 130 -8.31 -3.12 -8.80
CA THR A 130 -9.67 -3.44 -9.27
C THR A 130 -10.46 -2.20 -9.69
N GLU A 131 -10.27 -1.08 -9.02
CA GLU A 131 -10.89 0.21 -9.32
C GLU A 131 -9.81 1.29 -9.37
N PRO A 132 -9.94 2.34 -10.22
CA PRO A 132 -8.95 3.38 -10.35
C PRO A 132 -8.89 4.25 -9.09
N LEU A 133 -7.97 3.94 -8.17
CA LEU A 133 -7.68 4.76 -6.99
C LEU A 133 -6.32 5.40 -7.11
N PHE A 134 -5.33 4.69 -7.66
CA PHE A 134 -3.96 5.14 -7.74
C PHE A 134 -3.57 5.57 -9.15
N HIS A 135 -3.03 6.78 -9.29
CA HIS A 135 -2.49 7.21 -10.56
C HIS A 135 -1.28 6.36 -10.96
N GLY A 136 -1.31 5.83 -12.17
CA GLY A 136 -0.22 5.04 -12.75
C GLY A 136 -0.22 3.56 -12.39
N VAL A 137 -1.25 3.06 -11.68
CA VAL A 137 -1.48 1.63 -11.50
C VAL A 137 -2.47 1.17 -12.57
N SER A 138 -2.13 0.09 -13.30
CA SER A 138 -3.03 -0.46 -14.32
C SER A 138 -4.17 -1.25 -13.70
N PRO A 139 -5.36 -1.30 -14.32
CA PRO A 139 -6.41 -2.20 -13.87
C PRO A 139 -5.96 -3.67 -13.95
N CYS A 140 -6.42 -4.48 -12.99
CA CYS A 140 -6.50 -5.92 -13.13
C CYS A 140 -7.76 -6.27 -13.97
#